data_AF-A0A163DZH9-F1
#
_entry.id   AF-A0A163DZH9-F1
#
_cell.length_a   1.000
_cell.length_b   1.000
_cell.length_c   1.000
_cell.angle_alpha   90.00
_cell.angle_beta   90.00
_cell.angle_gamma   90.00
#
_symmetry.space_group_name_H-M   'P 1'
#
loop_
_entity.id
_entity.type
_entity.pdbx_description
1 polymer ?
#
loop_
_entity_poly.entity_id
_entity_poly.type
_entity_poly.pdbx_seq_one_letter_code
_entity_poly.pdbx_strand_id
1 'polypeptide(L)'
;MTPPVAVVFATATFLALAIGGLGVASLLLDADVIPVRGLGPLPGVGGMLLALLLFAGILLWGLRAEPVGYVTAVPCAIGAYVGETLGIAIGAAVTGGDLARGLAAAAAVALGWPGAVIAVSALLAGAFGVLLVRRRGEGPHWRWERDDDDR
;
A
#
# COMPACT_ATOMS: atom_id res chain seq x y z
N MET A 1 -10.12 17.30 5.07
CA MET A 1 -9.29 16.38 5.89
C MET A 1 -7.88 16.94 6.04
N THR A 2 -7.23 16.78 7.20
CA THR A 2 -5.80 17.16 7.34
C THR A 2 -4.91 16.06 6.73
N PRO A 3 -3.70 16.40 6.22
CA PRO A 3 -2.81 15.42 5.60
C PRO A 3 -2.49 14.20 6.47
N PRO A 4 -2.20 14.32 7.78
CA PRO A 4 -1.91 13.16 8.62
C PRO A 4 -3.08 12.18 8.74
N VAL A 5 -4.30 12.71 8.86
CA VAL A 5 -5.50 11.87 8.95
C VAL A 5 -5.74 11.16 7.61
N ALA A 6 -5.57 11.84 6.48
CA ALA A 6 -5.66 11.21 5.16
C ALA A 6 -4.65 10.07 4.99
N VAL A 7 -3.42 10.22 5.51
CA VAL A 7 -2.41 9.14 5.49
C VAL A 7 -2.89 7.93 6.27
N VAL A 8 -3.48 8.09 7.46
CA VAL A 8 -4.01 6.97 8.26
C VAL A 8 -5.07 6.18 7.47
N PHE A 9 -6.06 6.86 6.89
CA PHE A 9 -7.11 6.19 6.11
C PHE A 9 -6.57 5.55 4.83
N ALA A 10 -5.65 6.21 4.13
CA ALA A 10 -5.00 5.65 2.95
C ALA A 10 -4.17 4.41 3.32
N THR A 11 -3.48 4.43 4.46
CA THR A 11 -2.67 3.32 4.97
C THR A 11 -3.53 2.11 5.33
N ALA A 12 -4.66 2.34 6.00
CA ALA A 12 -5.64 1.29 6.28
C ALA A 12 -6.25 0.72 4.99
N THR A 13 -6.54 1.57 4.01
CA THR A 13 -7.03 1.16 2.68
C THR A 13 -5.99 0.32 1.94
N PHE A 14 -4.72 0.73 1.98
CA PHE A 14 -3.61 -0.02 1.40
C PHE A 14 -3.49 -1.41 2.03
N LEU A 15 -3.47 -1.53 3.36
CA LEU A 15 -3.44 -2.81 4.07
C LEU A 15 -4.60 -3.72 3.66
N ALA A 16 -5.83 -3.16 3.63
CA ALA A 16 -7.03 -3.92 3.28
C ALA A 16 -6.98 -4.44 1.84
N LEU A 17 -6.62 -3.58 0.88
CA LEU A 17 -6.49 -3.96 -0.53
C LEU A 17 -5.34 -4.96 -0.76
N ALA A 18 -4.20 -4.76 -0.10
CA ALA A 18 -3.06 -5.64 -0.20
C ALA A 18 -3.38 -7.04 0.34
N ILE A 19 -3.84 -7.14 1.59
CA ILE A 19 -4.12 -8.43 2.23
C ILE A 19 -5.29 -9.13 1.53
N GLY A 20 -6.38 -8.39 1.27
CA GLY A 20 -7.54 -8.94 0.57
C GLY A 20 -7.22 -9.35 -0.87
N GLY A 21 -6.49 -8.51 -1.60
CA GLY A 21 -6.07 -8.78 -2.97
C GLY A 21 -5.12 -9.96 -3.07
N LEU A 22 -4.11 -10.04 -2.19
CA LEU A 22 -3.21 -11.19 -2.12
C LEU A 22 -3.96 -12.48 -1.79
N GLY A 23 -4.89 -12.43 -0.82
CA GLY A 23 -5.70 -13.58 -0.45
C GLY A 23 -6.59 -14.07 -1.59
N VAL A 24 -7.33 -13.18 -2.24
CA VAL A 24 -8.20 -13.53 -3.37
C VAL A 24 -7.38 -14.03 -4.56
N ALA A 25 -6.29 -13.36 -4.91
CA ALA A 25 -5.43 -13.79 -6.01
C ALA A 25 -4.76 -15.14 -5.72
N SER A 26 -4.34 -15.40 -4.48
CA SER A 26 -3.81 -16.71 -4.07
C SER A 26 -4.83 -17.83 -4.27
N LEU A 27 -6.10 -17.61 -3.90
CA LEU A 27 -7.17 -18.59 -4.13
C LEU A 27 -7.47 -18.82 -5.61
N LEU A 28 -7.43 -17.76 -6.41
CA LEU A 28 -7.69 -17.85 -7.86
C LEU A 28 -6.55 -18.52 -8.63
N LEU A 29 -5.31 -18.27 -8.21
CA LEU A 29 -4.11 -18.79 -8.88
C LEU A 29 -3.65 -20.13 -8.31
N ASP A 30 -4.29 -20.61 -7.24
CA ASP A 30 -3.89 -21.79 -6.46
C ASP A 30 -2.39 -21.78 -6.14
N ALA A 31 -1.90 -20.60 -5.74
CA ALA A 31 -0.48 -20.32 -5.59
C ALA A 31 -0.19 -19.59 -4.28
N ASP A 32 0.89 -20.02 -3.61
CA ASP A 32 1.40 -19.35 -2.43
C ASP A 32 1.98 -17.97 -2.78
N VAL A 33 1.70 -16.98 -1.95
CA VAL A 33 2.28 -15.62 -2.07
C VAL A 33 3.81 -15.67 -2.00
N ILE A 34 4.35 -16.53 -1.13
CA ILE A 34 5.78 -16.81 -1.04
C ILE A 34 5.97 -18.30 -1.37
N PRO A 35 6.40 -18.64 -2.59
CA PRO A 35 6.49 -20.04 -3.04
C PRO A 35 7.64 -20.83 -2.39
N VAL A 36 8.46 -20.18 -1.56
CA VAL A 36 9.63 -20.79 -0.91
C VAL A 36 9.24 -21.34 0.45
N ARG A 37 9.24 -22.67 0.57
CA ARG A 37 8.91 -23.39 1.81
C ARG A 37 10.04 -23.26 2.84
N GLY A 38 9.66 -23.21 4.13
CA GLY A 38 10.58 -23.29 5.26
C GLY A 38 11.18 -21.97 5.75
N LEU A 39 10.74 -20.81 5.22
CA LEU A 39 11.19 -19.49 5.67
C LEU A 39 10.38 -18.89 6.84
N GLY A 40 9.33 -19.59 7.28
CA GLY A 40 8.43 -19.08 8.33
C GLY A 40 7.67 -17.81 7.90
N PRO A 41 6.95 -17.15 8.85
CA PRO A 41 6.12 -15.99 8.54
C PRO A 41 6.90 -14.67 8.44
N LEU A 42 8.13 -14.63 8.96
CA LEU A 42 8.91 -13.40 9.13
C LEU A 42 9.20 -12.63 7.82
N PRO A 43 9.52 -13.26 6.67
CA PRO A 43 9.71 -12.52 5.43
C PRO A 43 8.45 -11.78 4.98
N GLY A 44 7.28 -12.42 5.07
CA GLY A 44 6.01 -11.78 4.70
C GLY A 44 5.67 -10.61 5.62
N VAL A 45 5.87 -10.77 6.94
CA VAL A 45 5.67 -9.70 7.92
C VAL A 45 6.65 -8.54 7.66
N GLY A 46 7.93 -8.84 7.46
CA GLY A 46 8.96 -7.84 7.17
C GLY A 46 8.67 -7.07 5.88
N GLY A 47 8.27 -7.78 4.82
CA GLY A 47 7.81 -7.19 3.56
C GLY A 47 6.66 -6.21 3.76
N MET A 48 5.58 -6.67 4.40
CA MET A 48 4.39 -5.85 4.57
C MET A 48 4.65 -4.62 5.45
N LEU A 49 5.41 -4.77 6.54
CA LEU A 49 5.75 -3.65 7.42
C LEU A 49 6.59 -2.59 6.70
N LEU A 50 7.59 -3.00 5.93
CA LEU A 50 8.45 -2.05 5.24
C LEU A 50 7.71 -1.36 4.08
N ALA A 51 6.87 -2.10 3.35
CA ALA A 51 5.97 -1.54 2.34
C ALA A 51 5.03 -0.48 2.94
N LEU A 52 4.44 -0.78 4.10
CA LEU A 52 3.56 0.12 4.83
C LEU A 52 4.26 1.42 5.23
N LEU A 53 5.46 1.31 5.81
CA LEU A 53 6.23 2.46 6.28
C LEU A 53 6.67 3.37 5.13
N LEU A 54 7.15 2.79 4.02
CA LEU A 54 7.54 3.55 2.84
C LEU A 54 6.33 4.20 2.18
N PHE A 55 5.21 3.48 2.03
CA PHE A 55 3.96 4.03 1.53
C PHE A 55 3.51 5.24 2.36
N ALA A 56 3.41 5.08 3.69
CA ALA A 56 2.93 6.14 4.58
C ALA A 56 3.87 7.35 4.60
N GLY A 57 5.19 7.11 4.61
CA GLY A 57 6.20 8.17 4.58
C GLY A 57 6.18 8.97 3.28
N ILE A 58 6.13 8.30 2.13
CA ILE A 58 6.08 8.94 0.81
C ILE A 58 4.77 9.70 0.63
N LEU A 59 3.63 9.12 1.04
CA LEU A 59 2.34 9.80 0.95
C LEU A 59 2.32 11.04 1.85
N LEU A 60 2.78 10.93 3.10
CA LEU A 60 2.86 12.07 4.00
C LEU A 60 3.72 13.19 3.43
N TRP A 61 4.85 12.85 2.81
CA TRP A 61 5.73 13.81 2.17
C TRP A 61 5.07 14.43 0.93
N GLY A 62 4.48 13.63 0.06
CA GLY A 62 3.85 14.10 -1.18
C GLY A 62 2.58 14.92 -0.95
N LEU A 63 1.86 14.70 0.16
CA LEU A 63 0.71 15.53 0.55
C LEU A 63 1.10 16.90 1.11
N ARG A 64 2.40 17.17 1.33
CA ARG A 64 2.91 18.50 1.70
C ARG A 64 3.18 19.39 0.47
N ALA A 65 3.15 18.85 -0.75
CA ALA A 65 3.38 19.62 -1.97
C ALA A 65 2.17 20.48 -2.35
N GLU A 66 2.42 21.67 -2.91
CA GLU A 66 1.40 22.57 -3.46
C GLU A 66 1.63 22.78 -4.97
N PRO A 67 0.67 22.41 -5.84
CA PRO A 67 -0.61 21.74 -5.56
C PRO A 67 -0.47 20.23 -5.33
N VAL A 68 -1.36 19.66 -4.52
CA VAL A 68 -1.43 18.19 -4.31
C VAL A 68 -1.95 17.50 -5.59
N GLY A 69 -1.08 16.75 -6.26
CA GLY A 69 -1.40 16.03 -7.49
C GLY A 69 -1.65 14.53 -7.28
N TYR A 70 -2.48 13.92 -8.15
CA TYR A 70 -2.66 12.44 -8.17
C TYR A 70 -1.40 11.68 -8.56
N VAL A 71 -0.44 12.36 -9.21
CA VAL A 71 0.88 11.80 -9.55
C VAL A 71 1.64 11.33 -8.30
N THR A 72 1.35 11.88 -7.12
CA THR A 72 1.90 11.42 -5.82
C THR A 72 1.60 9.94 -5.54
N ALA A 73 0.56 9.35 -6.12
CA ALA A 73 0.27 7.93 -5.96
C ALA A 73 1.34 7.01 -6.60
N VAL A 74 2.01 7.48 -7.67
CA VAL A 74 3.05 6.71 -8.38
C VAL A 74 4.27 6.40 -7.50
N PRO A 75 4.93 7.39 -6.86
CA PRO A 75 6.04 7.09 -5.96
C PRO A 75 5.58 6.29 -4.73
N CYS A 76 4.32 6.41 -4.29
CA CYS A 76 3.79 5.56 -3.22
C CYS A 76 3.74 4.09 -3.64
N ALA A 77 3.30 3.80 -4.88
CA ALA A 77 3.27 2.45 -5.43
C ALA A 77 4.68 1.86 -5.59
N ILE A 78 5.62 2.66 -6.13
CA ILE A 78 7.02 2.26 -6.26
C ILE A 78 7.62 1.98 -4.87
N GLY A 79 7.39 2.88 -3.91
CA GLY A 79 7.91 2.72 -2.55
C GLY A 79 7.34 1.51 -1.82
N ALA A 80 6.05 1.21 -1.97
CA ALA A 80 5.44 0.01 -1.40
C ALA A 80 6.04 -1.27 -2.00
N TYR A 81 6.17 -1.32 -3.33
CA TYR A 81 6.76 -2.46 -4.04
C TYR A 81 8.23 -2.71 -3.66
N VAL A 82 9.04 -1.64 -3.63
CA VAL A 82 10.44 -1.72 -3.20
C VAL A 82 10.53 -2.11 -1.72
N GLY A 83 9.64 -1.54 -0.89
CA GLY A 83 9.56 -1.84 0.54
C GLY A 83 9.23 -3.29 0.81
N GLU A 84 8.26 -3.86 0.10
CA GLU A 84 7.92 -5.27 0.22
C GLU A 84 9.12 -6.15 -0.15
N THR A 85 9.72 -5.90 -1.31
CA THR A 85 10.84 -6.70 -1.82
C THR A 85 12.02 -6.69 -0.84
N LEU A 86 12.40 -5.50 -0.37
CA LEU A 86 13.48 -5.33 0.60
C LEU A 86 13.11 -5.93 1.96
N GLY A 87 11.87 -5.76 2.41
CA GLY A 87 11.39 -6.29 3.69
C GLY A 87 11.35 -7.80 3.73
N ILE A 88 11.05 -8.46 2.61
CA ILE A 88 11.15 -9.92 2.46
C ILE A 88 12.61 -10.35 2.55
N ALA A 89 13.52 -9.69 1.84
CA ALA A 89 14.95 -10.01 1.89
C ALA A 89 15.52 -9.84 3.31
N ILE A 90 15.18 -8.74 3.99
CA ILE A 90 15.58 -8.48 5.38
C ILE A 90 14.97 -9.50 6.33
N GLY A 91 13.66 -9.75 6.23
CA GLY A 91 12.96 -10.72 7.08
C GLY A 91 13.52 -12.13 6.93
N ALA A 92 13.89 -12.53 5.71
CA ALA A 92 14.57 -13.79 5.45
C ALA A 92 15.99 -13.82 6.04
N ALA A 93 16.78 -12.73 5.90
CA ALA A 93 18.12 -12.66 6.49
C ALA A 93 18.10 -12.78 8.02
N VAL A 94 17.11 -12.18 8.69
CA VAL A 94 16.95 -12.25 10.15
C VAL A 94 16.59 -13.67 10.62
N THR A 95 15.92 -14.46 9.80
CA THR A 95 15.56 -15.85 10.16
C THR A 95 16.74 -16.83 10.17
N GLY A 96 17.94 -16.39 9.75
CA GLY A 96 19.13 -17.25 9.68
C GLY A 96 19.05 -18.35 8.60
N GLY A 97 18.04 -18.28 7.73
CA GLY A 97 17.92 -19.16 6.57
C GLY A 97 18.98 -18.85 5.51
N ASP A 98 19.23 -19.82 4.63
CA ASP A 98 20.10 -19.66 3.47
C ASP A 98 19.73 -18.37 2.71
N LEU A 99 20.66 -17.40 2.66
CA LEU A 99 20.48 -16.09 2.04
C LEU A 99 20.03 -16.23 0.57
N ALA A 100 20.45 -17.31 -0.11
CA ALA A 100 20.01 -17.61 -1.47
C ALA A 100 18.50 -17.87 -1.54
N ARG A 101 17.91 -18.54 -0.54
CA ARG A 101 16.46 -18.78 -0.46
C ARG A 101 15.69 -17.49 -0.15
N GLY A 102 16.24 -16.63 0.70
CA GLY A 102 15.67 -15.32 1.00
C GLY A 102 15.63 -14.41 -0.23
N LEU A 103 16.73 -14.35 -0.97
CA LEU A 103 16.81 -13.60 -2.22
C LEU A 103 15.92 -14.19 -3.31
N ALA A 104 15.83 -15.52 -3.42
CA ALA A 104 14.92 -16.18 -4.35
C ALA A 104 13.45 -15.87 -4.04
N ALA A 105 13.07 -15.86 -2.75
CA ALA A 105 11.73 -15.47 -2.32
C ALA A 105 11.43 -14.01 -2.68
N ALA A 106 12.35 -13.08 -2.37
CA ALA A 106 12.19 -11.67 -2.71
C ALA A 106 12.07 -11.47 -4.24
N ALA A 107 12.89 -12.16 -5.03
CA ALA A 107 12.83 -12.10 -6.49
C ALA A 107 11.52 -12.68 -7.05
N ALA A 108 11.02 -13.79 -6.48
CA ALA A 108 9.76 -14.39 -6.88
C ALA A 108 8.55 -13.48 -6.62
N VAL A 109 8.53 -12.79 -5.48
CA VAL A 109 7.48 -11.81 -5.16
C VAL A 109 7.59 -10.58 -6.06
N ALA A 110 8.80 -10.04 -6.22
CA ALA A 110 9.07 -8.86 -7.04
C ALA A 110 8.67 -9.06 -8.51
N LEU A 111 9.08 -10.18 -9.11
CA LEU A 111 8.80 -10.49 -10.52
C LEU A 111 7.44 -11.17 -10.73
N GLY A 112 6.79 -11.57 -9.64
CA GLY A 112 5.54 -12.32 -9.67
C GLY A 112 4.30 -11.44 -9.60
N TRP A 113 3.16 -12.13 -9.60
CA TRP A 113 1.86 -11.52 -9.34
C TRP A 113 1.73 -10.81 -7.97
N PRO A 114 2.40 -11.24 -6.87
CA PRO A 114 2.24 -10.57 -5.58
C PRO A 114 2.70 -9.11 -5.61
N GLY A 115 3.87 -8.84 -6.18
CA GLY A 115 4.39 -7.48 -6.30
C GLY A 115 3.48 -6.57 -7.13
N ALA A 116 2.82 -7.10 -8.17
CA ALA A 116 1.82 -6.37 -8.94
C ALA A 116 0.60 -5.99 -8.09
N VAL A 117 0.09 -6.92 -7.27
CA VAL A 117 -1.04 -6.67 -6.36
C VAL A 117 -0.70 -5.56 -5.35
N ILE A 118 0.51 -5.58 -4.79
CA ILE A 118 0.98 -4.57 -3.84
C ILE A 118 1.12 -3.20 -4.51
N ALA A 119 1.73 -3.14 -5.69
CA ALA A 119 1.88 -1.90 -6.45
C ALA A 119 0.51 -1.28 -6.79
N VAL A 120 -0.45 -2.09 -7.28
CA VAL A 120 -1.81 -1.63 -7.61
C VAL A 120 -2.54 -1.16 -6.35
N SER A 121 -2.46 -1.92 -5.25
CA SER A 121 -3.09 -1.56 -3.97
C SER A 121 -2.58 -0.23 -3.45
N ALA A 122 -1.26 -0.01 -3.49
CA ALA A 122 -0.62 1.24 -3.08
C ALA A 122 -0.99 2.40 -4.01
N LEU A 123 -1.08 2.17 -5.31
CA LEU A 123 -1.50 3.19 -6.27
C LEU A 123 -2.93 3.68 -5.98
N LEU A 124 -3.88 2.75 -5.79
CA LEU A 124 -5.28 3.06 -5.48
C LEU A 124 -5.40 3.75 -4.12
N ALA A 125 -4.72 3.25 -3.09
CA ALA A 125 -4.72 3.84 -1.77
C ALA A 125 -4.07 5.24 -1.74
N GLY A 126 -2.99 5.45 -2.50
CA GLY A 126 -2.35 6.76 -2.64
C GLY A 126 -3.27 7.77 -3.34
N ALA A 127 -3.95 7.36 -4.41
CA ALA A 127 -4.93 8.19 -5.10
C ALA A 127 -6.12 8.55 -4.18
N PHE A 128 -6.57 7.60 -3.36
CA PHE A 128 -7.59 7.83 -2.35
C PHE A 128 -7.13 8.83 -1.28
N GLY A 129 -5.89 8.73 -0.79
CA GLY A 129 -5.31 9.70 0.14
C GLY A 129 -5.28 11.13 -0.44
N VAL A 130 -4.91 11.28 -1.71
CA VAL A 130 -4.96 12.56 -2.42
C VAL A 130 -6.39 13.08 -2.54
N LEU A 131 -7.35 12.23 -2.91
CA LEU A 131 -8.77 12.58 -3.01
C LEU A 131 -9.31 13.14 -1.68
N LEU A 132 -8.98 12.51 -0.56
CA LEU A 132 -9.39 12.93 0.79
C LEU A 132 -8.88 14.33 1.17
N VAL A 133 -7.65 14.68 0.76
CA VAL A 133 -7.09 16.01 1.01
C VAL A 133 -7.69 17.04 0.05
N ARG A 134 -7.95 16.68 -1.21
CA ARG A 134 -8.53 17.60 -2.21
C ARG A 134 -9.99 17.95 -1.94
N ARG A 135 -10.79 17.04 -1.39
CA ARG A 135 -12.20 17.28 -1.03
C ARG A 135 -12.38 18.10 0.26
N ARG A 136 -11.47 19.04 0.55
CA ARG A 136 -11.44 19.83 1.80
C ARG A 136 -12.54 20.89 1.94
N GLY A 137 -13.49 20.98 1.00
CA GLY A 137 -14.41 22.12 0.93
C GLY A 137 -15.90 21.82 1.00
N GLU A 138 -16.33 20.58 0.74
CA GLU A 138 -17.75 20.24 0.68
C GLU A 138 -18.07 19.32 1.86
N GLY A 139 -18.49 19.92 2.97
CA GLY A 139 -19.19 19.14 4.00
C GLY A 139 -20.39 18.43 3.36
N PRO A 140 -20.82 17.26 3.87
CA PRO A 140 -22.04 16.63 3.40
C PRO A 140 -23.21 17.59 3.60
N HIS A 141 -23.61 18.26 2.53
CA HIS A 141 -24.74 19.16 2.49
C HIS A 141 -26.00 18.36 2.19
N TRP A 142 -26.94 18.38 3.13
CA TRP A 142 -28.18 17.66 2.94
C TRP A 142 -29.18 18.52 2.18
N ARG A 143 -30.10 17.88 1.44
CA ARG A 143 -31.08 18.61 0.63
C ARG A 143 -31.95 19.57 1.46
N TRP A 144 -32.14 19.29 2.74
CA TRP A 144 -32.91 20.10 3.69
C TRP A 144 -32.10 21.24 4.34
N GLU A 145 -30.77 21.29 4.14
CA GLU A 145 -29.90 22.39 4.63
C GLU A 145 -29.77 23.51 3.60
N ARG A 146 -30.45 23.39 2.45
CA ARG A 146 -30.60 24.52 1.53
C ARG A 146 -31.75 25.36 2.05
N ASP A 147 -31.46 26.61 2.39
CA ASP A 147 -32.52 27.58 2.65
C ASP A 147 -33.40 27.67 1.40
N ASP A 148 -34.72 27.62 1.59
CA ASP A 148 -35.71 27.68 0.50
C ASP A 148 -35.67 29.02 -0.28
N ASP A 149 -34.81 29.96 0.14
CA ASP A 149 -34.61 31.31 -0.41
C ASP A 149 -33.75 31.36 -1.70
N ASP A 150 -33.14 30.24 -2.12
CA ASP A 150 -32.35 30.15 -3.37
C ASP A 150 -33.18 29.77 -4.62
N ARG A 151 -34.50 30.01 -4.62
CA ARG A 151 -35.42 29.73 -5.75
C ARG A 151 -35.87 30.97 -6.51
#